data_AF-A0A3D4B9N2-F1
#
_entry.id   AF-A0A3D4B9N2-F1
#
_cell.length_a   1.000
_cell.length_b   1.000
_cell.length_c   1.000
_cell.angle_alpha   90.00
_cell.angle_beta   90.00
_cell.angle_gamma   90.00
#
_symmetry.space_group_name_H-M   'P 1'
#
loop_
_entity.id
_entity.type
_entity.pdbx_description
1 polymer ?
#
loop_
_entity_poly.entity_id
_entity_poly.type
_entity_poly.pdbx_seq_one_letter_code
_entity_poly.pdbx_strand_id
1 'polypeptide(L)'
;MDSTSALELEDIPKSLLVIGGGYIGLELGSVYAALGSKVTVVEMTPSLLPGADGNLVNILSKRLRQQMHAILLNTRVAELKEQKNGIRARFEGKNLDKTDQIFDKVLMAAGRKPVTDGLGIENTQIQVDEKGFVKVDLQRRTNESNIFAIGDIA
;
A
#
# COMPACT_ATOMS: atom_id res chain seq x y z
N MET A 1 9.36 1.46 -5.73
CA MET A 1 9.11 0.01 -5.91
C MET A 1 7.67 -0.30 -5.50
N ASP A 2 7.07 -1.32 -6.10
CA ASP A 2 5.84 -1.93 -5.60
C ASP A 2 6.16 -3.25 -4.87
N SER A 3 5.13 -4.02 -4.48
CA SER A 3 5.31 -5.28 -3.79
C SER A 3 6.04 -6.35 -4.63
N THR A 4 5.97 -6.29 -5.95
CA THR A 4 6.63 -7.26 -6.84
C THR A 4 8.15 -7.08 -6.74
N SER A 5 8.64 -5.87 -7.01
CA SER A 5 10.07 -5.58 -6.92
C SER A 5 10.62 -5.67 -5.49
N ALA A 6 9.79 -5.43 -4.47
CA ALA A 6 10.18 -5.62 -3.09
C ALA A 6 10.45 -7.09 -2.73
N LEU A 7 9.79 -8.04 -3.39
CA LEU A 7 9.99 -9.47 -3.19
C LEU A 7 11.20 -10.03 -3.94
N GLU A 8 11.69 -9.32 -4.96
CA GLU A 8 12.88 -9.70 -5.74
C GLU A 8 14.19 -9.51 -4.94
N LEU A 9 14.16 -8.72 -3.87
CA LEU A 9 15.25 -8.57 -2.88
C LEU A 9 16.65 -8.31 -3.49
N GLU A 10 16.74 -7.38 -4.46
CA GLU A 10 18.03 -7.03 -5.09
C GLU A 10 19.10 -6.55 -4.08
N ASP A 11 18.68 -5.80 -3.06
CA ASP A 11 19.51 -5.26 -1.99
C ASP A 11 18.66 -4.92 -0.74
N ILE A 12 19.35 -4.71 0.39
CA ILE A 12 18.73 -4.25 1.64
C ILE A 12 19.04 -2.76 1.82
N PRO A 13 18.07 -1.84 1.59
CA PRO A 13 18.31 -0.41 1.72
C PRO A 13 18.60 -0.04 3.18
N LYS A 14 19.45 0.96 3.41
CA LYS A 14 19.71 1.43 4.79
C LYS A 14 18.47 2.13 5.38
N SER A 15 17.68 2.77 4.52
CA SER A 15 16.42 3.45 4.86
C SER A 15 15.34 3.15 3.83
N LEU A 16 14.16 2.75 4.32
CA LEU A 16 13.02 2.38 3.49
C LEU A 16 11.78 3.15 3.95
N LEU A 17 11.18 3.91 3.05
CA LEU A 17 9.85 4.48 3.25
C LEU A 17 8.78 3.53 2.74
N VAL A 18 7.81 3.17 3.58
CA VAL A 18 6.62 2.42 3.21
C VAL A 18 5.43 3.37 3.20
N ILE A 19 4.79 3.51 2.04
CA ILE A 19 3.59 4.34 1.86
C ILE A 19 2.37 3.44 1.88
N GLY A 20 1.58 3.54 2.95
CA GLY A 20 0.43 2.68 3.23
C GLY A 20 0.67 1.77 4.45
N GLY A 21 -0.22 1.85 5.43
CA GLY A 21 -0.27 1.07 6.67
C GLY A 21 -1.16 -0.17 6.58
N GLY A 22 -1.43 -0.65 5.36
CA GLY A 22 -2.12 -1.91 5.09
C GLY A 22 -1.21 -3.13 5.23
N TYR A 23 -1.78 -4.34 5.15
CA TYR A 23 -1.06 -5.58 5.44
C TYR A 23 0.18 -5.79 4.57
N ILE A 24 0.10 -5.53 3.25
CA ILE A 24 1.25 -5.64 2.33
C ILE A 24 2.44 -4.79 2.80
N GLY A 25 2.19 -3.52 3.13
CA GLY A 25 3.23 -2.59 3.57
C GLY A 25 3.85 -3.01 4.90
N LEU A 26 3.01 -3.49 5.84
CA LEU A 26 3.48 -3.92 7.15
C LEU A 26 4.26 -5.24 7.11
N GLU A 27 3.82 -6.19 6.30
CA GLU A 27 4.50 -7.49 6.14
C GLU A 27 5.90 -7.28 5.54
N LEU A 28 5.98 -6.63 4.37
CA LEU A 28 7.25 -6.34 3.70
C LEU A 28 8.12 -5.40 4.54
N GLY A 29 7.53 -4.36 5.13
CA GLY A 29 8.24 -3.46 6.04
C GLY A 29 8.84 -4.20 7.24
N SER A 30 8.14 -5.19 7.80
CA SER A 30 8.66 -5.99 8.91
C SER A 30 9.82 -6.89 8.48
N VAL A 31 9.77 -7.45 7.27
CA VAL A 31 10.87 -8.23 6.68
C VAL A 31 12.11 -7.36 6.51
N TYR A 32 11.98 -6.19 5.86
CA TYR A 32 13.10 -5.27 5.67
C TYR A 32 13.65 -4.73 6.99
N ALA A 33 12.79 -4.43 7.98
CA ALA A 33 13.24 -4.03 9.31
C ALA A 33 14.05 -5.14 10.00
N ALA A 34 13.60 -6.40 9.91
CA ALA A 34 14.33 -7.54 10.45
C ALA A 34 15.68 -7.78 9.74
N LEU A 35 15.77 -7.46 8.45
CA LEU A 35 17.01 -7.52 7.65
C LEU A 35 17.95 -6.32 7.89
N GLY A 36 17.52 -5.30 8.64
CA GLY A 36 18.35 -4.19 9.09
C GLY A 36 18.02 -2.82 8.49
N SER A 37 17.03 -2.72 7.62
CA SER A 37 16.57 -1.42 7.09
C SER A 37 15.94 -0.56 8.18
N LYS A 38 16.22 0.74 8.18
CA LYS A 38 15.45 1.73 8.96
C LYS A 38 14.13 1.99 8.24
N VAL A 39 13.08 1.29 8.66
CA VAL A 39 11.76 1.37 8.02
C VAL A 39 10.91 2.47 8.65
N THR A 40 10.41 3.39 7.81
CA THR A 40 9.41 4.39 8.20
C THR A 40 8.12 4.11 7.46
N VAL A 41 7.03 3.91 8.18
CA VAL A 41 5.69 3.73 7.60
C VAL A 41 4.93 5.05 7.66
N VAL A 42 4.28 5.42 6.56
CA VAL A 42 3.38 6.57 6.47
C VAL A 42 1.97 6.09 6.09
N GLU A 43 0.99 6.50 6.88
CA GLU A 43 -0.42 6.16 6.67
C GLU A 43 -1.30 7.41 6.88
N MET A 44 -2.21 7.63 5.93
CA MET A 44 -3.15 8.74 5.91
C MET A 44 -4.26 8.57 6.97
N THR A 45 -4.60 7.34 7.33
CA THR A 45 -5.61 7.03 8.34
C THR A 45 -5.08 7.18 9.78
N PRO A 46 -5.98 7.29 10.78
CA PRO A 46 -5.57 7.39 12.19
C PRO A 46 -5.05 6.08 12.80
N SER A 47 -5.16 4.95 12.08
CA SER A 47 -4.69 3.64 12.53
C SER A 47 -4.06 2.87 11.37
N LEU A 48 -3.22 1.89 11.71
CA LEU A 48 -2.78 0.83 10.80
C LEU A 48 -3.93 -0.14 10.53
N LEU A 49 -3.82 -0.94 9.45
CA LEU A 49 -4.79 -1.97 9.06
C LEU A 49 -6.26 -1.48 9.14
N PRO A 50 -6.62 -0.38 8.45
CA PRO A 50 -7.99 0.12 8.48
C PRO A 50 -8.97 -0.98 8.06
N GLY A 51 -10.04 -1.17 8.85
CA GLY A 51 -11.02 -2.24 8.68
C GLY A 51 -10.81 -3.47 9.57
N ALA A 52 -9.63 -3.63 10.19
CA ALA A 52 -9.41 -4.64 11.22
C ALA A 52 -9.85 -4.16 12.61
N ASP A 53 -10.05 -5.10 13.54
CA ASP A 53 -10.41 -4.80 14.93
C ASP A 53 -9.33 -3.98 15.64
N GLY A 54 -9.72 -2.84 16.20
CA GLY A 54 -8.78 -1.89 16.82
C GLY A 54 -7.98 -2.47 18.00
N ASN A 55 -8.54 -3.42 18.76
CA ASN A 55 -7.83 -4.04 19.87
C ASN A 55 -6.67 -4.92 19.37
N LEU A 56 -6.88 -5.64 18.28
CA LEU A 56 -5.84 -6.43 17.63
C LEU A 56 -4.77 -5.52 17.02
N VAL A 57 -5.19 -4.47 16.32
CA VAL A 57 -4.28 -3.48 15.72
C VAL A 57 -3.44 -2.78 16.79
N ASN A 58 -3.99 -2.50 17.97
CA ASN A 58 -3.25 -1.88 19.07
C ASN A 58 -2.09 -2.74 19.57
N ILE A 59 -2.28 -4.07 19.66
CA ILE A 59 -1.21 -5.00 20.05
C ILE A 59 -0.11 -5.02 18.97
N LEU A 60 -0.50 -5.15 17.71
CA LEU A 60 0.42 -5.13 16.58
C LEU A 60 1.21 -3.82 16.51
N SER A 61 0.52 -2.68 16.61
CA SER A 61 1.11 -1.33 16.51
C SER A 61 2.18 -1.11 17.59
N LYS A 62 1.93 -1.56 18.83
CA LYS A 62 2.93 -1.50 19.92
C LYS A 62 4.19 -2.28 19.57
N ARG A 63 4.05 -3.48 18.99
CA ARG A 63 5.19 -4.31 18.56
C ARG A 63 5.92 -3.68 17.39
N LEU A 64 5.22 -3.22 16.36
CA LEU A 64 5.83 -2.62 15.17
C LEU A 64 6.60 -1.34 15.51
N ARG A 65 6.13 -0.53 16.47
CA ARG A 65 6.86 0.66 16.94
C ARG A 65 8.19 0.35 17.62
N GLN A 66 8.39 -0.90 18.09
CA GLN A 66 9.68 -1.35 18.63
C GLN A 66 10.62 -1.86 17.53
N GLN A 67 10.07 -2.33 16.40
CA GLN A 67 10.84 -2.96 15.31
C GLN A 67 11.18 -1.96 14.18
N MET A 68 10.26 -1.03 13.88
CA MET A 68 10.40 -0.05 12.81
C MET A 68 10.99 1.26 13.34
N HIS A 69 11.63 2.03 12.45
CA HIS A 69 12.22 3.31 12.80
C HIS A 69 11.16 4.36 13.17
N ALA A 70 10.06 4.44 12.41
CA ALA A 70 8.95 5.34 12.69
C ALA A 70 7.64 4.86 12.05
N ILE A 71 6.51 5.23 12.65
CA ILE A 71 5.16 5.04 12.10
C ILE A 71 4.40 6.35 12.24
N LEU A 72 4.15 6.99 11.10
CA LEU A 72 3.50 8.30 10.97
C LEU A 72 2.05 8.09 10.50
N LEU A 73 1.11 8.21 11.43
CA LEU A 73 -0.33 8.13 11.15
C LEU A 73 -0.89 9.53 10.85
N ASN A 74 -2.10 9.61 10.28
CA ASN A 74 -2.69 10.89 9.83
C ASN A 74 -1.73 11.74 8.98
N THR A 75 -0.89 11.08 8.19
CA THR A 75 0.19 11.69 7.43
C THR A 75 0.12 11.21 5.99
N ARG A 76 0.19 12.13 5.03
CA ARG A 76 0.28 11.80 3.61
C ARG A 76 1.63 12.21 3.04
N VAL A 77 2.06 11.51 1.99
CA VAL A 77 3.21 11.92 1.19
C VAL A 77 2.71 12.89 0.12
N ALA A 78 3.14 14.14 0.20
CA ALA A 78 2.75 15.19 -0.73
C ALA A 78 3.60 15.20 -2.00
N GLU A 79 4.86 14.80 -1.90
CA GLU A 79 5.81 14.78 -3.02
C GLU A 79 6.86 13.70 -2.81
N LEU A 80 7.24 13.02 -3.90
CA LEU A 80 8.43 12.19 -3.99
C LEU A 80 9.34 12.76 -5.09
N LYS A 81 10.60 13.02 -4.76
CA LYS A 81 11.57 13.56 -5.71
C LYS A 81 12.89 12.82 -5.61
N GLU A 82 13.32 12.23 -6.72
CA GLU A 82 14.63 11.61 -6.83
C GLU A 82 15.75 12.65 -6.69
N GLN A 83 16.79 12.29 -5.96
CA GLN A 83 17.99 13.07 -5.71
C GLN A 83 19.22 12.16 -5.82
N LYS A 84 20.41 12.77 -5.89
CA LYS A 84 21.68 12.04 -6.03
C LYS A 84 21.94 11.03 -4.90
N ASN A 85 21.35 11.23 -3.73
CA ASN A 85 21.56 10.46 -2.52
C ASN A 85 20.30 9.69 -2.05
N GLY A 86 19.30 9.52 -2.92
CA GLY A 86 18.06 8.80 -2.61
C GLY A 86 16.81 9.57 -3.05
N ILE A 87 15.67 9.20 -2.49
CA ILE A 87 14.37 9.78 -2.80
C ILE A 87 13.95 10.66 -1.63
N ARG A 88 13.80 11.96 -1.88
CA ARG A 88 13.23 12.91 -0.92
C ARG A 88 11.71 12.74 -0.91
N ALA A 89 11.15 12.44 0.25
CA ALA A 89 9.72 12.44 0.50
C ALA A 89 9.33 13.64 1.35
N ARG A 90 8.32 14.39 0.88
CA ARG A 90 7.69 15.49 1.60
C ARG A 90 6.42 15.00 2.25
N PHE A 91 6.26 15.25 3.54
CA PHE A 91 5.12 14.81 4.34
C PHE A 91 4.21 15.98 4.70
N GLU A 92 2.91 15.72 4.68
CA GLU A 92 1.86 16.61 5.17
C GLU A 92 1.02 15.87 6.22
N GLY A 93 0.90 16.44 7.41
CA GLY A 93 0.23 15.82 8.54
C GLY A 93 0.30 16.71 9.77
N LYS A 94 -0.41 16.30 10.83
CA LYS A 94 -0.35 17.01 12.12
C LYS A 94 0.85 16.49 12.92
N ASN A 95 1.53 17.38 13.64
CA ASN A 95 2.61 17.05 14.59
C ASN A 95 3.78 16.27 13.96
N LEU A 96 4.26 16.70 12.79
CA LEU A 96 5.44 16.12 12.16
C LEU A 96 6.71 16.80 12.68
N ASP A 97 7.64 16.01 13.22
CA ASP A 97 8.97 16.50 13.62
C ASP A 97 9.78 16.99 12.40
N LYS A 98 9.58 16.35 11.25
CA LYS A 98 10.20 16.68 9.97
C LYS A 98 9.19 16.57 8.86
N THR A 99 9.09 17.62 8.05
CA THR A 99 8.23 17.68 6.86
C THR A 99 8.90 17.12 5.60
N ASP A 100 10.21 16.83 5.66
CA ASP A 100 10.99 16.29 4.55
C ASP A 100 12.04 15.29 5.07
N GLN A 101 12.17 14.14 4.41
CA GLN A 101 13.19 13.14 4.69
C GLN A 101 13.66 12.46 3.40
N ILE A 102 14.92 11.99 3.38
CA ILE A 102 15.50 11.25 2.25
C ILE A 102 15.58 9.77 2.62
N PHE A 103 15.17 8.92 1.69
CA PHE A 103 15.20 7.46 1.82
C PHE A 103 15.96 6.85 0.67
N ASP A 104 16.64 5.72 0.90
CA ASP A 104 17.32 5.02 -0.19
C ASP A 104 16.30 4.42 -1.16
N LYS A 105 15.21 3.86 -0.62
CA LYS A 105 14.14 3.21 -1.38
C LYS A 105 12.75 3.58 -0.82
N VAL A 106 11.74 3.56 -1.69
CA VAL A 106 10.32 3.81 -1.34
C VAL A 106 9.45 2.67 -1.85
N LEU A 107 8.74 2.00 -0.94
CA LEU A 107 7.73 0.98 -1.20
C LEU A 107 6.34 1.61 -1.26
N MET A 108 5.71 1.52 -2.43
CA MET A 108 4.32 1.89 -2.66
C MET A 108 3.41 0.72 -2.28
N ALA A 109 2.68 0.84 -1.17
CA ALA A 109 1.76 -0.17 -0.64
C ALA A 109 0.39 0.44 -0.30
N ALA A 110 -0.08 1.40 -1.10
CA ALA A 110 -1.29 2.19 -0.87
C ALA A 110 -2.60 1.50 -1.34
N GLY A 111 -2.57 0.20 -1.61
CA GLY A 111 -3.72 -0.58 -2.08
C GLY A 111 -3.55 -1.14 -3.49
N ARG A 112 -4.57 -1.84 -3.95
CA ARG A 112 -4.64 -2.49 -5.27
C ARG A 112 -5.90 -2.02 -5.99
N LYS A 113 -5.87 -2.04 -7.31
CA LYS A 113 -7.02 -1.76 -8.16
C LYS A 113 -7.34 -3.00 -9.01
N PRO A 114 -8.63 -3.25 -9.31
CA PRO A 114 -8.99 -4.25 -10.30
C PRO A 114 -8.35 -3.90 -11.65
N VAL A 115 -8.01 -4.92 -12.44
CA VAL A 115 -7.44 -4.77 -13.77
C VAL A 115 -8.46 -5.24 -14.79
N THR A 116 -9.16 -4.30 -15.41
CA THR A 116 -10.16 -4.55 -16.46
C THR A 116 -9.69 -4.16 -17.86
N ASP A 117 -8.60 -3.40 -17.95
CA ASP A 117 -8.07 -2.90 -19.22
C ASP A 117 -7.50 -4.04 -20.07
N GLY A 118 -7.70 -3.96 -21.39
CA GLY A 118 -7.15 -4.94 -22.35
C GLY A 118 -7.89 -6.29 -22.40
N LEU A 119 -8.98 -6.45 -21.64
CA LEU A 119 -9.83 -7.65 -21.67
C LEU A 119 -10.87 -7.64 -22.80
N GLY A 120 -11.00 -6.54 -23.54
CA GLY A 120 -12.01 -6.38 -24.58
C GLY A 120 -13.44 -6.22 -24.03
N ILE A 121 -13.59 -5.85 -22.75
CA ILE A 121 -14.87 -5.66 -22.06
C ILE A 121 -15.76 -4.65 -22.78
N GLU A 122 -15.16 -3.63 -23.40
CA GLU A 122 -15.84 -2.62 -24.21
C GLU A 122 -16.57 -3.20 -25.44
N ASN A 123 -16.23 -4.42 -25.86
CA ASN A 123 -16.89 -5.15 -26.96
C ASN A 123 -18.00 -6.09 -26.45
N THR A 124 -18.34 -6.01 -25.17
CA THR A 124 -19.36 -6.84 -24.51
C THR A 124 -20.39 -5.95 -23.81
N GLN A 125 -21.46 -6.52 -23.26
CA GLN A 125 -22.34 -5.76 -22.39
C GLN A 125 -21.78 -5.60 -20.97
N ILE A 126 -20.70 -6.28 -20.59
CA ILE A 126 -20.18 -6.33 -19.20
C ILE A 126 -20.04 -4.93 -18.61
N GLN A 127 -20.71 -4.69 -17.49
CA GLN A 127 -20.66 -3.42 -16.78
C GLN A 127 -19.53 -3.38 -15.77
N VAL A 128 -18.79 -2.28 -15.78
CA VAL A 128 -17.76 -1.94 -14.80
C VAL A 128 -18.25 -0.75 -13.97
N ASP A 129 -17.99 -0.74 -12.67
CA ASP A 129 -18.32 0.40 -11.80
C ASP A 129 -17.29 1.54 -11.89
N GLU A 130 -17.56 2.66 -11.21
CA GLU A 130 -16.68 3.84 -11.22
C GLU A 130 -15.29 3.58 -10.62
N LYS A 131 -15.12 2.49 -9.88
CA LYS A 131 -13.85 2.08 -9.26
C LYS A 131 -13.10 1.02 -10.08
N GLY A 132 -13.67 0.57 -11.21
CA GLY A 132 -13.08 -0.42 -12.11
C GLY A 132 -13.47 -1.86 -11.81
N PHE A 133 -14.42 -2.14 -10.92
CA PHE A 133 -14.86 -3.51 -10.62
C PHE A 133 -15.92 -3.97 -11.63
N VAL A 134 -15.81 -5.22 -12.07
CA VAL A 134 -16.84 -5.89 -12.87
C VAL A 134 -18.06 -6.15 -11.98
N LYS A 135 -19.22 -5.62 -12.38
CA LYS A 135 -20.46 -5.83 -11.63
C LYS A 135 -20.93 -7.27 -11.79
N VAL A 136 -21.17 -7.93 -10.65
CA VAL A 136 -21.71 -9.28 -10.62
C VAL A 136 -22.88 -9.45 -9.66
N ASP A 137 -23.72 -10.44 -9.93
CA ASP A 137 -24.75 -10.89 -9.00
C ASP A 137 -24.21 -11.84 -7.91
N LEU A 138 -25.09 -12.33 -7.03
CA LEU A 138 -24.74 -13.28 -5.96
C LEU A 138 -24.21 -14.63 -6.48
N GLN A 139 -24.49 -14.97 -7.74
CA GLN A 139 -23.98 -16.16 -8.43
C GLN A 139 -22.72 -15.86 -9.25
N ARG A 140 -22.14 -14.66 -9.12
CA ARG A 140 -20.96 -14.18 -9.85
C ARG A 140 -21.16 -13.98 -11.35
N ARG A 141 -22.40 -13.87 -11.79
CA ARG A 141 -22.73 -13.58 -13.20
C ARG A 141 -22.57 -12.09 -13.46
N THR A 142 -21.97 -11.77 -14.60
CA THR A 142 -22.04 -10.42 -15.16
C THR A 142 -23.42 -10.19 -15.75
N ASN A 143 -23.65 -9.02 -16.36
CA ASN A 143 -24.86 -8.78 -17.13
C ASN A 143 -24.87 -9.46 -18.52
N GLU A 144 -23.80 -10.17 -18.90
CA GLU A 144 -23.80 -11.20 -19.93
C GLU A 144 -23.99 -12.57 -19.27
N SER A 145 -25.12 -13.24 -19.56
CA SER A 145 -25.58 -14.42 -18.80
C SER A 145 -24.63 -15.62 -18.78
N ASN A 146 -23.71 -15.71 -19.74
CA ASN A 146 -22.72 -16.77 -19.89
C ASN A 146 -21.29 -16.34 -19.47
N ILE A 147 -21.11 -15.10 -18.98
CA ILE A 147 -19.82 -14.58 -18.53
C ILE A 147 -19.89 -14.27 -17.03
N PHE A 148 -18.88 -14.71 -16.30
CA PHE A 148 -18.77 -14.61 -14.85
C PHE A 148 -17.46 -13.88 -14.49
N ALA A 149 -17.43 -13.21 -13.34
CA ALA A 149 -16.23 -12.59 -12.79
C ALA A 149 -16.09 -12.89 -11.29
N ILE A 150 -14.86 -13.17 -10.86
CA ILE A 150 -14.54 -13.63 -9.49
C ILE A 150 -13.21 -13.03 -9.00
N GLY A 151 -13.00 -13.03 -7.69
CA GLY A 151 -11.76 -12.53 -7.08
C GLY A 151 -11.68 -11.00 -7.10
N ASP A 152 -10.47 -10.47 -7.06
CA ASP A 152 -10.18 -9.04 -6.90
C ASP A 152 -10.78 -8.12 -7.99
N ILE A 153 -11.25 -8.67 -9.10
CA ILE A 153 -11.85 -7.91 -10.21
C ILE A 153 -13.36 -7.64 -10.00
N ALA A 154 -14.04 -8.34 -9.08
CA ALA A 154 -15.50 -8.40 -8.96
C ALA A 154 -16.03 -8.12 -7.55
#